data_AF-A0A183PGF5-F1
#
_entry.id   AF-A0A183PGF5-F1
#
_cell.length_a   1.000
_cell.length_b   1.000
_cell.length_c   1.000
_cell.angle_alpha   90.00
_cell.angle_beta   90.00
_cell.angle_gamma   90.00
#
_symmetry.space_group_name_H-M   'P 1'
#
loop_
_entity.id
_entity.type
_entity.pdbx_description
1 polymer ?
#
loop_
_entity_poly.entity_id
_entity_poly.type
_entity_poly.pdbx_seq_one_letter_code
_entity_poly.pdbx_strand_id
1 'polypeptide(L)'
;MAQIIINYKVFINHIRNIVFQTVIECLKYSATGELPPGSKTGCSFIHDPRIAQESEVKAKVTLQIRDVKGCPMVVSRALMATQRDKTKQGTLKTLDGSIKRQYSDGRVTSVSLRCTDLDQEMVTSLGVSKAVLENVIFCHQEDSNWPLQEAKSVKQRFDDLFASSRYVKALDAIRKCKQDNVSCET
;
A
#
# COMPACT_ATOMS: atom_id res chain seq x y z
N MET A 1 14.92 -12.08 -9.05
CA MET A 1 13.69 -12.90 -9.07
C MET A 1 13.02 -12.81 -7.72
N ALA A 2 12.01 -11.96 -7.57
CA ALA A 2 11.19 -11.91 -6.36
C ALA A 2 10.25 -13.12 -6.39
N GLN A 3 10.45 -14.07 -5.48
CA GLN A 3 9.54 -15.21 -5.35
C GLN A 3 8.38 -14.77 -4.46
N ILE A 4 7.29 -14.35 -5.12
CA ILE A 4 6.03 -14.00 -4.46
C ILE A 4 5.35 -15.33 -4.11
N ILE A 5 5.55 -15.82 -2.89
CA ILE A 5 4.80 -16.95 -2.35
C ILE A 5 3.47 -16.40 -1.86
N ILE A 6 2.45 -16.40 -2.72
CA ILE A 6 1.08 -16.16 -2.27
C ILE A 6 0.49 -17.49 -1.82
N ASN A 7 0.38 -17.68 -0.50
CA ASN A 7 -0.36 -18.80 0.08
C ASN A 7 -1.86 -18.53 -0.11
N TYR A 8 -2.38 -18.72 -1.32
CA TYR A 8 -3.82 -18.89 -1.53
C TYR A 8 -4.18 -20.34 -1.28
N LYS A 9 -4.84 -20.59 -0.15
CA LYS A 9 -5.65 -21.81 0.03
C LYS A 9 -7.05 -21.53 -0.51
N VAL A 10 -7.17 -21.26 -1.81
CA VAL A 10 -8.47 -21.22 -2.51
C VAL A 10 -8.27 -21.85 -3.89
N PHE A 11 -8.97 -22.96 -4.06
CA PHE A 11 -9.15 -23.75 -5.28
C PHE A 11 -9.73 -22.88 -6.41
N ILE A 12 -9.41 -23.17 -7.68
CA ILE A 12 -10.32 -23.20 -8.85
C ILE A 12 -9.61 -22.80 -10.16
N ASN A 13 -9.71 -23.72 -11.12
CA ASN A 13 -9.03 -23.78 -12.42
C ASN A 13 -9.90 -23.24 -13.58
N HIS A 14 -10.74 -22.21 -13.37
CA HIS A 14 -11.66 -21.73 -14.43
C HIS A 14 -12.00 -20.23 -14.44
N ILE A 15 -11.19 -19.35 -13.82
CA ILE A 15 -11.47 -17.91 -13.77
C ILE A 15 -10.21 -17.10 -14.13
N ARG A 16 -9.84 -17.06 -15.42
CA ARG A 16 -8.57 -16.45 -15.87
C ARG A 16 -8.55 -14.92 -15.90
N ASN A 17 -9.64 -14.21 -15.62
CA ASN A 17 -9.63 -12.73 -15.57
C ASN A 17 -9.85 -12.13 -14.16
N ILE A 18 -10.73 -12.71 -13.34
CA ILE A 18 -11.02 -12.15 -11.99
C ILE A 18 -9.84 -12.35 -11.03
N VAL A 19 -9.10 -13.46 -11.15
CA VAL A 19 -8.01 -13.79 -10.21
C VAL A 19 -6.81 -12.86 -10.33
N PHE A 20 -6.47 -12.38 -11.54
CA PHE A 20 -5.34 -11.47 -11.71
C PHE A 20 -5.56 -10.12 -11.03
N GLN A 21 -6.77 -9.57 -11.13
CA GLN A 21 -7.08 -8.28 -10.55
C GLN A 21 -6.98 -8.32 -9.02
N THR A 22 -7.56 -9.35 -8.37
CA THR A 22 -7.50 -9.52 -6.91
C THR A 22 -6.07 -9.73 -6.40
N VAL A 23 -5.21 -10.38 -7.21
CA VAL A 23 -3.77 -10.53 -6.89
C VAL A 23 -3.07 -9.17 -6.90
N ILE A 24 -3.26 -8.36 -7.93
CA ILE A 24 -2.66 -7.02 -8.02
C ILE A 24 -3.16 -6.12 -6.89
N GLU A 25 -4.45 -6.18 -6.56
CA GLU A 25 -5.05 -5.48 -5.43
C GLU A 25 -4.43 -5.89 -4.09
N CYS A 26 -4.15 -7.18 -3.89
CA CYS A 26 -3.45 -7.68 -2.71
C CYS A 26 -1.99 -7.18 -2.65
N LEU A 27 -1.29 -7.15 -3.78
CA LEU A 27 0.08 -6.60 -3.85
C LEU A 27 0.10 -5.10 -3.55
N LYS A 28 -0.84 -4.34 -4.11
CA LYS A 28 -1.05 -2.93 -3.81
C LYS A 28 -1.30 -2.73 -2.32
N TYR A 29 -2.26 -3.47 -1.75
CA TYR A 29 -2.60 -3.39 -0.33
C TYR A 29 -1.40 -3.71 0.56
N SER A 30 -0.64 -4.78 0.27
CA SER A 30 0.59 -5.09 1.00
C SER A 30 1.63 -3.96 0.95
N ALA A 31 1.80 -3.34 -0.22
CA ALA A 31 2.81 -2.32 -0.43
C ALA A 31 2.43 -0.93 0.09
N THR A 32 1.17 -0.53 -0.04
CA THR A 32 0.73 0.86 0.19
C THR A 32 -0.35 1.02 1.25
N GLY A 33 -0.95 -0.08 1.71
CA GLY A 33 -2.07 -0.07 2.65
C GLY A 33 -3.41 0.35 2.05
N GLU A 34 -3.44 0.76 0.77
CA GLU A 34 -4.67 1.18 0.11
C GLU A 34 -5.54 -0.03 -0.27
N LEU A 35 -6.83 0.08 0.04
CA LEU A 35 -7.84 -0.88 -0.37
C LEU A 35 -8.26 -0.61 -1.84
N PRO A 36 -8.77 -1.63 -2.55
CA PRO A 36 -9.33 -1.43 -3.88
C PRO A 36 -10.48 -0.42 -3.86
N PRO A 37 -10.72 0.29 -4.99
CA PRO A 37 -11.86 1.21 -5.09
C PRO A 37 -13.17 0.48 -4.77
N GLY A 38 -14.11 1.20 -4.15
CA GLY A 38 -15.39 0.63 -3.70
C GLY A 38 -15.33 -0.26 -2.45
N SER A 39 -14.15 -0.75 -2.04
CA SER A 39 -14.03 -1.71 -0.94
C SER A 39 -14.21 -1.12 0.46
N LYS A 40 -14.03 0.20 0.61
CA LYS A 40 -14.23 0.92 1.87
C LYS A 40 -15.69 0.90 2.33
N THR A 41 -16.63 0.82 1.39
CA THR A 41 -18.07 0.98 1.65
C THR A 41 -18.81 -0.35 1.69
N GLY A 42 -18.15 -1.51 1.76
CA GLY A 42 -18.89 -2.78 1.65
C GLY A 42 -18.20 -4.07 2.07
N CYS A 43 -17.03 -4.02 2.72
CA CYS A 43 -16.23 -5.21 3.07
C CYS A 43 -15.88 -6.11 1.87
N SER A 44 -16.03 -5.67 0.62
CA SER A 44 -15.94 -6.51 -0.58
C SER A 44 -14.54 -7.11 -0.82
N PHE A 45 -13.51 -6.55 -0.19
CA PHE A 45 -12.14 -7.07 -0.25
C PHE A 45 -11.89 -8.28 0.67
N ILE A 46 -12.78 -8.51 1.65
CA ILE A 46 -12.73 -9.68 2.54
C ILE A 46 -13.88 -10.60 2.20
N HIS A 47 -13.66 -11.90 2.41
CA HIS A 47 -14.74 -12.88 2.31
C HIS A 47 -15.89 -12.51 3.26
N ASP A 48 -17.11 -12.45 2.71
CA ASP A 48 -18.29 -11.97 3.45
C ASP A 48 -18.62 -12.92 4.62
N PRO A 49 -18.66 -12.42 5.88
CA PRO A 49 -19.01 -13.26 7.03
C PRO A 49 -20.37 -13.95 6.91
N ARG A 50 -21.33 -13.36 6.17
CA ARG A 50 -22.66 -13.96 5.93
C ARG A 50 -22.58 -15.22 5.09
N ILE A 51 -21.67 -15.24 4.11
CA ILE A 51 -21.43 -16.40 3.24
C ILE A 51 -20.64 -17.47 4.02
N ALA A 52 -19.67 -17.04 4.84
CA ALA A 52 -18.93 -17.91 5.74
C ALA A 52 -19.77 -18.51 6.86
N GLN A 53 -20.96 -17.95 7.14
CA GLN A 53 -21.79 -18.23 8.31
C GLN A 53 -21.05 -17.98 9.64
N GLU A 54 -20.12 -17.03 9.64
CA GLU A 54 -19.36 -16.58 10.80
C GLU A 54 -19.76 -15.16 11.20
N SER A 55 -19.61 -14.81 12.47
CA SER A 55 -19.84 -13.42 12.94
C SER A 55 -18.67 -12.50 12.61
N GLU A 56 -17.50 -13.07 12.35
CA GLU A 56 -16.26 -12.35 12.06
C GLU A 56 -15.39 -13.19 11.12
N VAL A 57 -14.83 -12.55 10.09
CA VAL A 57 -13.85 -13.15 9.17
C VAL A 57 -12.58 -12.31 9.18
N LYS A 58 -11.43 -12.96 9.32
CA LYS A 58 -10.11 -12.32 9.24
C LYS A 58 -9.45 -12.62 7.91
N ALA A 59 -8.89 -11.58 7.29
CA ALA A 59 -8.05 -11.70 6.10
C ALA A 59 -6.62 -11.28 6.43
N LYS A 60 -5.63 -11.92 5.81
CA LYS A 60 -4.23 -11.54 5.92
C LYS A 60 -3.55 -11.67 4.57
N VAL A 61 -2.83 -10.62 4.18
CA VAL A 61 -1.96 -10.63 3.01
C VAL A 61 -0.51 -10.57 3.49
N THR A 62 0.28 -11.55 3.10
CA THR A 62 1.71 -11.61 3.42
C THR A 62 2.52 -11.55 2.12
N LEU A 63 3.42 -10.57 2.04
CA LEU A 63 4.27 -10.31 0.90
C LEU A 63 5.74 -10.49 1.30
N GLN A 64 6.45 -11.35 0.58
CA GLN A 64 7.89 -11.51 0.71
C GLN A 64 8.60 -10.73 -0.40
N ILE A 65 9.52 -9.86 -0.02
CA ILE A 65 10.31 -9.00 -0.91
C ILE A 65 11.78 -8.98 -0.46
N ARG A 66 12.63 -8.36 -1.28
CA ARG A 66 13.98 -7.96 -0.88
C ARG A 66 14.00 -6.45 -0.79
N ASP A 67 14.64 -5.92 0.25
CA ASP A 67 14.85 -4.49 0.38
C ASP A 67 15.92 -3.99 -0.61
N VAL A 68 16.15 -2.67 -0.62
CA VAL A 68 17.21 -2.02 -1.42
C VAL A 68 18.62 -2.53 -1.11
N LYS A 69 18.83 -3.21 0.04
CA LYS A 69 20.10 -3.83 0.43
C LYS A 69 20.17 -5.31 0.03
N GLY A 70 19.16 -5.84 -0.67
CA GLY A 70 19.05 -7.24 -1.07
C GLY A 70 18.63 -8.20 0.06
N CYS A 71 18.36 -7.67 1.26
CA CYS A 71 18.00 -8.43 2.45
C CYS A 71 16.54 -8.91 2.36
N PRO A 72 16.25 -10.20 2.65
CA PRO A 72 14.88 -10.70 2.66
C PRO A 72 14.02 -10.01 3.72
N MET A 73 12.81 -9.64 3.33
CA MET A 73 11.81 -9.05 4.19
C MET A 73 10.44 -9.65 3.92
N VAL A 74 9.68 -9.92 4.98
CA VAL A 74 8.30 -10.41 4.92
C VAL A 74 7.41 -9.38 5.61
N VAL A 75 6.42 -8.88 4.88
CA VAL A 75 5.45 -7.90 5.37
C VAL A 75 4.09 -8.55 5.42
N SER A 76 3.37 -8.37 6.53
CA SER A 76 2.01 -8.88 6.69
C SER A 76 1.05 -7.76 7.06
N ARG A 77 -0.09 -7.71 6.40
CA ARG A 77 -1.22 -6.84 6.74
C ARG A 77 -2.44 -7.68 6.96
N ALA A 78 -3.24 -7.32 7.95
CA ALA A 78 -4.44 -8.05 8.30
C ALA A 78 -5.65 -7.12 8.43
N LEU A 79 -6.80 -7.66 8.08
CA LEU A 79 -8.08 -7.01 8.17
C LEU A 79 -9.09 -7.95 8.84
N MET A 80 -10.17 -7.38 9.35
CA MET A 80 -11.25 -8.08 10.01
C MET A 80 -12.58 -7.52 9.53
N ALA A 81 -13.42 -8.37 8.95
CA ALA A 81 -14.81 -8.05 8.65
C ALA A 81 -15.69 -8.62 9.76
N THR A 82 -16.61 -7.82 10.29
CA THR A 82 -17.54 -8.26 11.33
C THR A 82 -18.97 -8.03 10.86
N GLN A 83 -19.82 -9.03 11.05
CA GLN A 83 -21.24 -8.97 10.76
C GLN A 83 -22.04 -9.42 11.99
N ARG A 84 -22.58 -8.45 12.73
CA ARG A 84 -23.38 -8.73 13.94
C ARG A 84 -24.87 -8.84 13.66
N ASP A 85 -25.36 -8.14 12.64
CA ASP A 85 -26.78 -8.09 12.27
C ASP A 85 -26.90 -8.35 10.76
N LYS A 86 -27.59 -9.42 10.35
CA LYS A 86 -27.69 -9.84 8.94
C LYS A 86 -28.35 -8.80 8.03
N THR A 87 -29.12 -7.87 8.60
CA THR A 87 -29.83 -6.82 7.85
C THR A 87 -29.01 -5.56 7.63
N LYS A 88 -27.90 -5.39 8.37
CA LYS A 88 -27.03 -4.21 8.29
C LYS A 88 -25.79 -4.49 7.45
N GLN A 89 -25.16 -3.42 6.99
CA GLN A 89 -23.86 -3.51 6.34
C GLN A 89 -22.78 -3.89 7.36
N GLY A 90 -21.92 -4.84 7.01
CA GLY A 90 -20.80 -5.28 7.86
C GLY A 90 -19.76 -4.18 8.07
N THR A 91 -18.98 -4.31 9.14
CA THR A 91 -17.92 -3.36 9.50
C THR A 91 -16.54 -3.92 9.14
N LEU A 92 -15.69 -3.10 8.53
CA LEU A 92 -14.31 -3.44 8.21
C LEU A 92 -13.35 -2.78 9.20
N LYS A 93 -12.46 -3.56 9.80
CA LYS A 93 -11.39 -3.07 10.68
C LYS A 93 -10.03 -3.48 10.14
N THR A 94 -9.12 -2.51 10.02
CA THR A 94 -7.70 -2.78 9.75
C THR A 94 -6.97 -3.10 11.05
N LEU A 95 -6.20 -4.19 11.05
CA LEU A 95 -5.37 -4.62 12.17
C LEU A 95 -3.94 -4.12 11.96
N ASP A 96 -3.17 -4.03 13.05
CA ASP A 96 -1.74 -3.72 12.97
C ASP A 96 -1.03 -4.76 12.10
N GLY A 97 -0.10 -4.27 11.27
CA GLY A 97 0.69 -5.14 10.42
C GLY A 97 2.00 -5.55 11.09
N SER A 98 2.76 -6.41 10.43
CA SER A 98 4.05 -6.85 10.91
C SER A 98 5.10 -6.92 9.81
N ILE A 99 6.34 -6.67 10.20
CA ILE A 99 7.52 -6.82 9.35
C ILE A 99 8.48 -7.79 10.02
N LYS A 100 8.92 -8.77 9.25
CA LYS A 100 10.06 -9.63 9.58
C LYS A 100 11.20 -9.35 8.61
N ARG A 101 12.40 -9.07 9.12
CA ARG A 101 13.61 -8.85 8.31
C ARG A 101 14.68 -9.83 8.66
N GLN A 102 15.45 -10.22 7.64
CA GLN A 102 16.69 -10.95 7.78
C GLN A 102 17.82 -10.10 7.24
N TYR A 103 18.73 -9.69 8.12
CA TYR A 103 19.89 -8.87 7.78
C TYR A 103 21.06 -9.74 7.29
N SER A 104 22.03 -9.11 6.64
CA SER A 104 23.23 -9.77 6.10
C SER A 104 24.13 -10.40 7.16
N ASP A 105 24.08 -9.90 8.40
CA ASP A 105 24.80 -10.45 9.56
C ASP A 105 24.12 -11.70 10.15
N GLY A 106 23.02 -12.17 9.55
CA GLY A 106 22.24 -13.31 10.03
C GLY A 106 21.18 -12.94 11.09
N ARG A 107 21.14 -11.69 11.56
CA ARG A 107 20.13 -11.24 12.52
C ARG A 107 18.75 -11.26 11.88
N VAL A 108 17.77 -11.70 12.65
CA VAL A 108 16.35 -11.65 12.26
C VAL A 108 15.60 -10.77 13.25
N THR A 109 14.83 -9.80 12.74
CA THR A 109 13.91 -8.99 13.55
C THR A 109 12.48 -9.23 13.11
N SER A 110 11.55 -9.15 14.05
CA SER A 110 10.12 -9.22 13.78
C SER A 110 9.42 -8.20 14.66
N VAL A 111 8.71 -7.26 14.05
CA VAL A 111 8.03 -6.16 14.75
C VAL A 111 6.61 -6.00 14.24
N SER A 112 5.71 -5.64 15.15
CA SER A 112 4.36 -5.18 14.80
C SER A 112 4.37 -3.66 14.69
N LEU A 113 3.71 -3.12 13.67
CA LEU A 113 3.70 -1.69 13.35
C LEU A 113 2.27 -1.22 13.09
N ARG A 114 2.00 0.03 13.46
CA ARG A 114 0.80 0.73 13.00
C ARG A 114 0.84 0.84 11.48
N CYS A 115 -0.33 0.91 10.86
CA CYS A 115 -0.44 0.92 9.40
C CYS A 115 0.37 2.05 8.74
N THR A 116 0.35 3.26 9.32
CA THR A 116 1.11 4.41 8.82
C THR A 116 2.62 4.19 8.84
N ASP A 117 3.12 3.59 9.91
CA ASP A 117 4.55 3.30 10.08
C ASP A 117 4.98 2.20 9.10
N LEU A 118 4.10 1.22 8.89
CA LEU A 118 4.30 0.16 7.92
C LEU A 118 4.37 0.68 6.48
N ASP A 119 3.50 1.62 6.10
CA ASP A 119 3.50 2.25 4.78
C ASP A 119 4.82 3.00 4.51
N GLN A 120 5.28 3.77 5.49
CA GLN A 120 6.54 4.51 5.40
C GLN A 120 7.73 3.56 5.29
N GLU A 121 7.68 2.45 6.02
CA GLU A 121 8.73 1.45 6.02
C GLU A 121 8.79 0.68 4.70
N MET A 122 7.64 0.43 4.06
CA MET A 122 7.57 -0.17 2.72
C MET A 122 8.20 0.73 1.67
N VAL A 123 7.86 2.02 1.64
CA VAL A 123 8.44 3.01 0.72
C VAL A 123 9.96 3.08 0.88
N THR A 124 10.44 3.11 2.13
CA THR A 124 11.87 3.15 2.45
C THR A 124 12.59 1.86 2.05
N SER A 125 12.00 0.71 2.34
CA SER A 125 12.61 -0.60 2.07
C SER A 125 12.65 -0.93 0.57
N LEU A 126 11.64 -0.52 -0.19
CA LEU A 126 11.59 -0.72 -1.65
C LEU A 126 12.38 0.34 -2.43
N GLY A 127 12.64 1.51 -1.82
CA GLY A 127 13.32 2.62 -2.50
C GLY A 127 12.46 3.28 -3.58
N VAL A 128 11.14 3.15 -3.48
CA VAL A 128 10.19 3.64 -4.48
C VAL A 128 9.10 4.43 -3.77
N SER A 129 8.72 5.59 -4.32
CA SER A 129 7.69 6.45 -3.71
C SER A 129 6.31 5.79 -3.73
N LYS A 130 5.45 6.15 -2.78
CA LYS A 130 4.04 5.71 -2.73
C LYS A 130 3.34 5.98 -4.07
N ALA A 131 3.57 7.17 -4.66
CA ALA A 131 2.98 7.55 -5.94
C ALA A 131 3.35 6.60 -7.10
N VAL A 132 4.61 6.12 -7.16
CA VAL A 132 5.04 5.15 -8.17
C VAL A 132 4.41 3.78 -7.92
N LEU A 133 4.35 3.34 -6.65
CA LEU A 133 3.66 2.09 -6.30
C LEU A 133 2.18 2.12 -6.71
N GLU A 134 1.50 3.25 -6.57
CA GLU A 134 0.06 3.35 -6.79
C GLU A 134 -0.35 3.68 -8.23
N ASN A 135 0.38 4.57 -8.90
CA ASN A 135 -0.01 5.07 -10.22
C ASN A 135 0.69 4.35 -11.37
N VAL A 136 1.76 3.61 -11.09
CA VAL A 136 2.60 2.97 -12.12
C VAL A 136 2.69 1.46 -11.90
N ILE A 137 3.19 1.01 -10.75
CA ILE A 137 3.47 -0.43 -10.51
C ILE A 137 2.17 -1.21 -10.25
N PHE A 138 1.34 -0.72 -9.34
CA PHE A 138 0.05 -1.33 -8.97
C PHE A 138 -1.12 -0.39 -9.31
N CYS A 139 -1.06 0.20 -10.51
CA CYS A 139 -2.17 0.99 -11.04
C CYS A 139 -3.42 0.12 -11.12
N HIS A 140 -4.55 0.64 -10.64
CA HIS A 140 -5.82 -0.08 -10.71
C HIS A 140 -6.34 -0.07 -12.15
N GLN A 141 -7.02 -1.13 -12.58
CA GLN A 141 -7.48 -1.25 -13.97
C GLN A 141 -8.38 -0.09 -14.41
N GLU A 142 -9.28 0.35 -13.51
CA GLU A 142 -10.21 1.47 -13.76
C GLU A 142 -9.49 2.82 -13.84
N ASP A 143 -8.29 2.90 -13.25
CA ASP A 143 -7.44 4.09 -13.24
C ASP A 143 -6.30 4.03 -14.28
N SER A 144 -6.19 2.94 -15.05
CA SER A 144 -5.06 2.72 -15.97
C SER A 144 -4.98 3.76 -17.09
N ASN A 145 -6.11 4.38 -17.44
CA ASN A 145 -6.21 5.45 -18.41
C ASN A 145 -5.96 6.84 -17.81
N TRP A 146 -5.46 6.94 -16.58
CA TRP A 146 -5.19 8.23 -15.94
C TRP A 146 -4.35 9.21 -16.79
N PRO A 147 -3.40 8.80 -17.65
CA PRO A 147 -2.68 9.75 -18.51
C PRO A 147 -3.56 10.47 -19.53
N LEU A 148 -4.78 9.96 -19.78
CA LEU A 148 -5.76 10.51 -20.71
C LEU A 148 -6.85 11.33 -20.00
N GLN A 149 -6.80 11.46 -18.67
CA GLN A 149 -7.72 12.31 -17.90
C GLN A 149 -7.46 13.80 -18.13
N GLU A 150 -8.29 14.67 -17.56
CA GLU A 150 -8.09 16.11 -17.74
C GLU A 150 -6.72 16.60 -17.22
N ALA A 151 -6.21 17.67 -17.85
CA ALA A 151 -4.87 18.19 -17.62
C ALA A 151 -4.53 18.44 -16.14
N LYS A 152 -5.52 18.86 -15.34
CA LYS A 152 -5.34 19.11 -13.90
C LYS A 152 -5.01 17.83 -13.14
N SER A 153 -5.76 16.76 -13.37
CA SER A 153 -5.60 15.46 -12.70
C SER A 153 -4.31 14.76 -13.12
N VAL A 154 -3.97 14.84 -14.41
CA VAL A 154 -2.69 14.34 -14.96
C VAL A 154 -1.50 15.08 -14.35
N LYS A 155 -1.55 16.41 -14.30
CA LYS A 155 -0.48 17.24 -13.72
C LYS A 155 -0.24 16.89 -12.26
N GLN A 156 -1.31 16.73 -11.47
CA GLN A 156 -1.18 16.36 -10.06
C GLN A 156 -0.45 15.03 -9.89
N ARG A 157 -0.81 14.00 -10.66
CA ARG A 157 -0.11 12.70 -10.60
C ARG A 157 1.37 12.80 -11.01
N PHE A 158 1.70 13.63 -12.01
CA PHE A 158 3.11 13.89 -12.35
C PHE A 158 3.86 14.62 -11.24
N ASP A 159 3.25 15.64 -10.63
CA ASP A 159 3.84 16.36 -9.50
C ASP A 159 4.10 15.43 -8.29
N ASP A 160 3.21 14.46 -8.06
CA ASP A 160 3.37 13.44 -7.02
C ASP A 160 4.46 12.41 -7.37
N LEU A 161 4.54 11.99 -8.64
CA LEU A 161 5.58 11.06 -9.13
C LEU A 161 6.98 11.65 -9.03
N PHE A 162 7.14 12.92 -9.39
CA PHE A 162 8.43 13.61 -9.34
C PHE A 162 8.71 14.32 -8.00
N ALA A 163 7.77 14.24 -7.05
CA ALA A 163 7.83 14.95 -5.77
C ALA A 163 8.16 16.45 -5.94
N SER A 164 7.69 17.06 -7.03
CA SER A 164 7.99 18.44 -7.43
C SER A 164 7.72 19.44 -6.30
N SER A 165 6.66 19.20 -5.52
CA SER A 165 6.26 20.04 -4.39
C SER A 165 7.29 20.07 -3.25
N ARG A 166 8.00 18.97 -2.96
CA ARG A 166 9.06 18.94 -1.95
C ARG A 166 10.27 19.74 -2.41
N TYR A 167 10.62 19.62 -3.70
CA TYR A 167 11.73 20.35 -4.28
C TYR A 167 11.47 21.87 -4.28
N VAL A 168 10.27 22.31 -4.69
CA VAL A 168 9.87 23.72 -4.67
C VAL A 168 9.91 24.28 -3.25
N LYS A 169 9.34 23.57 -2.26
CA LYS A 169 9.39 24.01 -0.84
C LYS A 169 10.82 24.13 -0.30
N ALA A 170 11.70 23.20 -0.67
CA ALA A 170 13.11 23.27 -0.27
C ALA A 170 13.81 24.49 -0.88
N LEU A 171 13.56 24.79 -2.17
CA LEU A 171 14.08 25.99 -2.82
C LEU A 171 13.58 27.28 -2.15
N ASP A 172 12.30 27.34 -1.81
CA ASP A 172 11.71 28.50 -1.14
C ASP A 172 12.29 28.69 0.27
N ALA A 173 12.55 27.61 1.01
CA ALA A 173 13.24 27.67 2.30
C ALA A 173 14.68 28.22 2.15
N ILE A 174 15.43 27.77 1.14
CA ILE A 174 16.78 28.27 0.86
C ILE A 174 16.76 29.76 0.50
N ARG A 175 15.80 30.20 -0.32
CA ARG A 175 15.63 31.62 -0.68
C ARG A 175 15.32 32.47 0.55
N LYS A 176 14.42 32.00 1.40
CA LYS A 176 14.06 32.68 2.65
C LYS A 176 15.26 32.84 3.58
N CYS A 177 16.02 31.76 3.82
CA CYS A 177 17.24 31.83 4.64
C CYS A 177 18.28 32.81 4.08
N LYS A 178 18.43 32.91 2.75
CA LYS A 178 19.33 33.90 2.15
C LYS A 178 18.89 35.33 2.41
N GLN A 179 17.58 35.58 2.36
CA GLN A 179 17.01 36.91 2.59
C GLN A 179 17.13 37.31 4.06
N ASP A 180 16.91 36.36 4.98
CA ASP A 180 17.05 36.56 6.43
C ASP A 180 18.52 36.82 6.84
N ASN A 181 19.49 36.13 6.22
CA ASN A 181 20.92 36.34 6.49
C ASN A 181 21.43 37.71 5.99
N VAL A 182 20.90 38.21 4.87
CA VAL A 182 21.25 39.55 4.36
C VAL A 182 20.70 40.66 5.28
N SER A 183 19.60 40.43 5.99
CA SER A 183 19.05 41.38 6.97
C SER A 183 19.74 41.41 8.34
N CYS A 184 20.62 40.44 8.66
CA CYS A 184 21.38 40.42 9.92
C CYS A 184 22.79 41.07 9.81
N GLU A 185 23.26 41.40 8.61
CA GLU A 185 24.58 42.01 8.36
C GLU A 185 24.54 43.54 8.12
N THR A 186 23.38 44.17 8.31
CA THR A 186 23.17 45.64 8.32
C THR A 186 22.64 46.10 9.66
#